data_AF-A0A7J4RQ17-F1
#
_entry.id   AF-A0A7J4RQ17-F1
#
_cell.length_a   1.000
_cell.length_b   1.000
_cell.length_c   1.000
_cell.angle_alpha   90.00
_cell.angle_beta   90.00
_cell.angle_gamma   90.00
#
_symmetry.space_group_name_H-M   'P 1'
#
loop_
_entity.id
_entity.type
_entity.pdbx_description
1 polymer ?
#
loop_
_entity_poly.entity_id
_entity_poly.type
_entity_poly.pdbx_seq_one_letter_code
_entity_poly.pdbx_strand_id
1 'polypeptide(L)' 'MKFPRCCNKDPVYLITYDCGPEPNETILVCKDHYKEEPFQRFAIKIEKLQE' A
#
# COMPACT_ATOMS: atom_id res chain seq x y z
N MET A 1 -2.92 7.65 -13.57
CA MET A 1 -1.98 7.62 -12.43
C MET A 1 -1.61 6.16 -12.18
N LYS A 2 -0.32 5.79 -12.30
CA LYS A 2 0.14 4.41 -12.06
C LYS A 2 0.78 4.37 -10.68
N PHE A 3 0.03 3.97 -9.66
CA PHE A 3 0.62 3.71 -8.35
C PHE A 3 1.63 2.56 -8.44
N PRO A 4 2.78 2.63 -7.75
CA PRO A 4 3.69 1.50 -7.65
C PRO A 4 2.96 0.28 -7.09
N ARG A 5 3.39 -0.91 -7.47
CA ARG A 5 2.88 -2.16 -6.91
C ARG A 5 3.95 -2.76 -6.01
N CYS A 6 3.54 -3.32 -4.87
CA CYS A 6 4.45 -4.07 -4.01
C CYS A 6 5.06 -5.29 -4.72
N CYS A 7 4.35 -5.90 -5.67
CA CYS A 7 4.80 -7.05 -6.45
C CYS A 7 3.91 -7.27 -7.69
N ASN A 8 4.18 -8.35 -8.43
CA ASN A 8 3.41 -8.75 -9.62
C ASN A 8 2.07 -9.45 -9.32
N LYS A 9 1.73 -9.70 -8.04
CA LYS A 9 0.42 -10.27 -7.66
C LYS A 9 -0.69 -9.23 -7.82
N ASP A 10 -1.93 -9.70 -7.94
CA ASP A 10 -3.09 -8.81 -7.95
C ASP A 10 -3.17 -8.00 -6.65
N PRO A 11 -3.23 -6.66 -6.75
CA PRO A 11 -3.36 -5.80 -5.60
C PRO A 11 -4.78 -5.88 -5.04
N VAL A 12 -4.87 -6.02 -3.72
CA VAL A 12 -6.14 -6.07 -2.99
C VAL A 12 -6.35 -4.78 -2.20
N TYR A 13 -5.26 -4.09 -1.87
CA TYR A 13 -5.25 -2.88 -1.07
C TYR A 13 -4.54 -1.75 -1.81
N LEU A 14 -5.03 -0.54 -1.66
CA LEU A 14 -4.36 0.70 -2.00
C LEU A 14 -4.03 1.39 -0.68
N ILE A 15 -2.74 1.56 -0.41
CA ILE A 15 -2.25 2.01 0.89
C ILE A 15 -1.49 3.30 0.69
N THR A 16 -1.92 4.33 1.41
CA THR A 16 -1.16 5.56 1.59
C THR A 16 -0.40 5.44 2.90
N TYR A 17 0.92 5.53 2.88
CA TYR A 17 1.77 5.42 4.06
C TYR A 17 2.74 6.61 4.18
N ASP A 18 3.21 6.85 5.40
CA ASP A 18 4.18 7.91 5.72
C ASP A 18 5.52 7.28 6.11
N CYS A 19 6.36 6.97 5.12
CA CYS A 19 7.72 6.46 5.36
C CYS A 19 8.74 7.24 4.52
N GLY A 20 9.21 8.36 5.04
CA GLY A 20 10.36 9.07 4.47
C GLY A 20 10.21 10.59 4.46
N PRO A 21 11.06 11.29 3.68
CA PRO A 21 10.99 12.74 3.52
C PRO A 21 9.77 13.22 2.71
N GLU A 22 9.12 12.32 1.98
CA GLU A 22 7.91 12.59 1.21
C GLU A 22 6.70 12.00 1.94
N PRO A 23 5.84 12.85 2.52
CA PRO A 23 4.65 12.36 3.21
C PRO A 23 3.56 11.94 2.22
N ASN A 24 2.75 10.95 2.58
CA ASN A 24 1.60 10.44 1.80
C ASN A 24 1.93 9.66 0.50
N GLU A 25 2.94 8.80 0.50
CA GLU A 25 3.16 7.89 -0.62
C GLU A 25 2.03 6.87 -0.77
N THR A 26 1.51 6.67 -1.98
CA THR A 26 0.42 5.71 -2.25
C THR A 26 0.90 4.54 -3.11
N ILE A 27 0.69 3.32 -2.63
CA ILE A 27 1.11 2.06 -3.26
C ILE A 27 -0.03 1.04 -3.34
N LEU A 28 0.02 0.18 -4.35
CA LEU A 28 -0.85 -0.98 -4.51
C LEU A 28 -0.23 -2.22 -3.84
N VAL A 29 -0.91 -2.78 -2.85
CA VAL A 29 -0.43 -3.90 -2.03
C VAL A 29 -1.31 -5.14 -2.20
N CYS A 30 -0.69 -6.29 -2.35
CA CYS A 30 -1.39 -7.57 -2.40
C CYS A 30 -1.74 -8.06 -0.98
N LYS A 31 -2.63 -9.05 -0.86
CA LYS A 31 -3.05 -9.57 0.45
C LYS A 31 -1.94 -10.15 1.32
N ASP A 32 -0.86 -10.64 0.69
CA ASP A 32 0.29 -11.22 1.39
C ASP A 32 1.13 -10.12 2.04
N HIS A 33 1.57 -9.15 1.23
CA HIS A 33 2.49 -8.10 1.67
C HIS A 33 1.80 -7.02 2.50
N TYR A 34 0.47 -6.98 2.54
CA TYR A 34 -0.30 -6.06 3.39
C TYR A 34 0.15 -6.09 4.86
N LYS A 35 0.54 -7.27 5.36
CA LYS A 35 0.95 -7.46 6.76
C LYS A 35 2.41 -7.06 7.03
N GLU A 36 3.18 -6.72 6.00
CA GLU A 36 4.57 -6.31 6.14
C GLU A 36 4.69 -4.82 6.46
N GLU A 37 5.76 -4.45 7.18
CA GLU A 37 6.14 -3.05 7.34
C GLU A 37 6.70 -2.52 6.00
N PRO A 38 6.38 -1.27 5.58
CA PRO A 38 5.70 -0.22 6.34
C PRO A 38 4.17 -0.18 6.17
N PHE A 39 3.60 -1.06 5.35
CA PHE A 39 2.23 -0.97 4.85
C PHE A 39 1.13 -1.05 5.90
N GLN A 40 1.39 -1.72 7.03
CA GLN A 40 0.45 -1.75 8.16
C GLN A 40 0.81 -0.74 9.26
N ARG A 41 2.11 -0.54 9.53
CA ARG A 41 2.58 0.25 10.68
C ARG A 41 2.55 1.76 10.45
N PHE A 42 2.83 2.19 9.22
CA PHE A 42 2.90 3.60 8.84
C PHE A 42 1.76 3.99 7.88
N ALA A 43 0.71 3.17 7.82
CA ALA A 43 -0.44 3.42 6.96
C ALA A 43 -1.24 4.63 7.46
N ILE A 44 -1.37 5.65 6.62
CA ILE A 44 -2.26 6.78 6.80
C ILE A 44 -3.67 6.42 6.31
N LYS A 45 -3.75 5.74 5.15
CA LYS A 45 -5.02 5.37 4.51
C LYS A 45 -4.90 3.99 3.89
N ILE A 46 -5.94 3.16 4.06
CA ILE A 46 -6.02 1.83 3.45
C ILE A 46 -7.37 1.73 2.75
N GLU A 47 -7.37 1.49 1.45
CA GLU A 47 -8.57 1.27 0.64
C GLU A 47 -8.54 -0.14 0.06
N LYS A 48 -9.60 -0.92 0.28
CA LYS A 48 -9.72 -2.27 -0.30
C LYS A 48 -10.28 -2.14 -1.72
N LEU A 49 -9.59 -2.73 -2.69
CA LEU A 49 -9.92 -2.63 -4.11
C LEU A 49 -10.91 -3.71 -4.58
N GLN A 50 -11.10 -4.77 -3.79
CA GLN A 50 -12.01 -5.88 -4.09
C GLN A 50 -12.80 -6.26 -2.83
N GLU A 51 -14.12 -6.38 -2.95
CA GLU A 51 -15.01 -6.87 -1.88
C GLU A 51 -14.91 -8.39 -1.72
#